data_AF-A0A0H5RVD7-F1
#
_entry.id   AF-A0A0H5RVD7-F1
#
_cell.length_a   1.000
_cell.length_b   1.000
_cell.length_c   1.000
_cell.angle_alpha   90.00
_cell.angle_beta   90.00
_cell.angle_gamma   90.00
#
_symmetry.space_group_name_H-M   'P 1'
#
loop_
_entity.id
_entity.type
_entity.pdbx_description
1 polymer ?
#
loop_
_entity_poly.entity_id
_entity_poly.type
_entity_poly.pdbx_seq_one_letter_code
_entity_poly.pdbx_strand_id
1 'polypeptide(L)'
;MTEDQRYTPLRHNQSGLRGKRARVLVEEPTDEIDWPANLPAGIKTVIIVDDAPNPHHTLRVHPTDDPDRVALVVFDQLALYDGEEE
;
A
#
# COMPACT_ATOMS: atom_id res chain seq x y z
N MET A 1 -24.03 -5.90 -4.15
CA MET A 1 -22.98 -5.24 -4.94
C MET A 1 -21.74 -5.24 -4.06
N THR A 2 -20.73 -5.98 -4.48
CA THR A 2 -19.66 -6.56 -3.66
C THR A 2 -18.56 -5.55 -3.36
N GLU A 3 -18.09 -5.55 -2.11
CA GLU A 3 -16.98 -4.74 -1.54
C GLU A 3 -15.63 -4.84 -2.29
N ASP A 4 -15.57 -5.61 -3.37
CA ASP A 4 -14.43 -5.79 -4.28
C ASP A 4 -14.19 -4.59 -5.21
N GLN A 5 -15.21 -3.75 -5.44
CA GLN A 5 -15.13 -2.60 -6.35
C GLN A 5 -14.40 -1.36 -5.79
N ARG A 6 -13.98 -1.38 -4.52
CA ARG A 6 -13.29 -0.24 -3.87
C ARG A 6 -11.76 -0.37 -3.85
N TYR A 7 -11.22 -1.46 -4.37
CA TYR A 7 -9.79 -1.69 -4.42
C TYR A 7 -9.28 -1.53 -5.85
N THR A 8 -8.67 -0.37 -6.13
CA THR A 8 -8.10 -0.12 -7.45
C THR A 8 -6.62 -0.53 -7.45
N PRO A 9 -6.15 -1.33 -8.44
CA PRO A 9 -4.73 -1.58 -8.60
C PRO A 9 -4.00 -0.26 -8.85
N LEU A 10 -2.99 -0.01 -8.03
CA LEU A 10 -2.16 1.19 -8.11
C LEU A 10 -1.46 1.25 -9.47
N ARG A 11 -1.56 2.39 -10.16
CA ARG A 11 -0.83 2.59 -11.42
C ARG A 11 0.51 3.27 -11.17
N HIS A 12 1.53 2.87 -11.92
CA HIS A 12 2.88 3.48 -11.88
C HIS A 12 2.90 4.99 -12.13
N ASN A 13 1.84 5.57 -12.69
CA ASN A 13 1.72 7.00 -12.98
C ASN A 13 0.64 7.68 -12.13
N GLN A 14 0.26 7.07 -11.01
CA GLN A 14 -0.74 7.61 -10.09
C GLN A 14 -0.06 8.51 -9.06
N SER A 15 -0.40 9.80 -9.09
CA SER A 15 0.02 10.80 -8.11
C SER A 15 -1.10 11.07 -7.09
N GLY A 16 -0.79 11.70 -5.96
CA GLY A 16 -1.77 11.97 -4.91
C GLY A 16 -2.12 10.74 -4.06
N LEU A 17 -1.19 9.78 -3.97
CA LEU A 17 -1.33 8.60 -3.11
C LEU A 17 -0.93 8.90 -1.67
N ARG A 18 -0.20 9.99 -1.41
CA ARG A 18 0.29 10.34 -0.08
C ARG A 18 -0.87 10.53 0.89
N GLY A 19 -0.85 9.77 1.97
CA GLY A 19 -1.90 9.75 2.99
C GLY A 19 -3.10 8.87 2.66
N LYS A 20 -3.14 8.23 1.47
CA LYS A 20 -4.18 7.24 1.16
C LYS A 20 -3.91 5.93 1.88
N ARG A 21 -5.01 5.24 2.20
CA ARG A 21 -4.98 3.93 2.83
C ARG A 21 -4.94 2.85 1.75
N ALA A 22 -4.00 1.93 1.87
CA ALA A 22 -3.94 0.72 1.08
C ALA A 22 -4.16 -0.50 1.97
N ARG A 23 -4.78 -1.53 1.39
CA ARG A 23 -4.96 -2.82 2.02
C ARG A 23 -3.90 -3.78 1.52
N VAL A 24 -3.24 -4.47 2.43
CA VAL A 24 -2.29 -5.53 2.08
C VAL A 24 -3.08 -6.80 1.77
N LEU A 25 -2.83 -7.38 0.59
CA LEU A 25 -3.51 -8.61 0.13
C LEU A 25 -2.79 -9.88 0.58
N VAL A 26 -1.54 -9.76 1.00
CA VAL A 26 -0.66 -10.84 1.45
C VAL A 26 -0.39 -10.75 2.95
N GLU A 27 -0.11 -11.89 3.58
CA GLU A 27 0.23 -11.93 5.01
C GLU A 27 1.63 -11.37 5.30
N GLU A 28 2.53 -11.53 4.33
CA GLU A 28 3.93 -11.08 4.37
C GLU A 28 4.19 -10.22 3.13
N PRO A 29 4.00 -8.89 3.21
CA PRO A 29 4.33 -7.99 2.12
C PRO A 29 5.84 -8.01 1.85
N THR A 30 6.19 -8.08 0.57
CA THR A 30 7.57 -8.01 0.09
C THR A 30 7.78 -6.81 -0.83
N ASP A 31 9.04 -6.40 -0.99
CA ASP A 31 9.45 -5.41 -1.98
C ASP A 31 9.89 -6.07 -3.31
N GLU A 32 10.38 -5.28 -4.27
CA GLU A 32 10.61 -5.73 -5.66
C GLU A 32 11.62 -6.89 -5.78
N ILE A 33 12.49 -7.05 -4.77
CA ILE A 33 13.52 -8.09 -4.72
C ILE A 33 13.10 -9.26 -3.83
N ASP A 34 11.80 -9.44 -3.61
CA ASP A 34 11.22 -10.46 -2.71
C ASP A 34 11.71 -10.32 -1.26
N TRP A 35 12.17 -9.12 -0.88
CA TRP A 35 12.65 -8.88 0.47
C TRP A 35 11.48 -8.52 1.39
N PRO A 36 11.43 -9.06 2.62
CA PRO A 36 10.32 -8.83 3.53
C PRO A 36 10.24 -7.35 3.91
N ALA A 37 9.09 -6.74 3.62
CA ALA A 37 8.81 -5.38 4.04
C ALA A 37 8.84 -5.30 5.56
N ASN A 38 9.33 -4.18 6.11
CA ASN A 38 9.40 -3.97 7.56
C ASN A 38 8.02 -3.65 8.18
N LEU A 39 7.04 -4.52 7.92
CA LEU A 39 5.67 -4.43 8.39
C LEU A 39 5.39 -5.52 9.44
N PRO A 40 4.53 -5.23 10.43
CA PRO A 40 4.09 -6.25 11.36
C PRO A 40 3.28 -7.33 10.63
N ALA A 41 3.55 -8.59 10.95
CA ALA A 41 2.84 -9.73 10.38
C ALA A 41 1.32 -9.62 10.63
N GLY A 42 0.53 -9.80 9.57
CA GLY A 42 -0.94 -9.69 9.64
C GLY A 42 -1.49 -8.26 9.56
N ILE A 43 -0.67 -7.26 9.23
CA ILE A 43 -1.18 -5.93 8.90
C ILE A 43 -2.11 -6.02 7.69
N LYS A 44 -3.35 -5.57 7.86
CA LYS A 44 -4.30 -5.52 6.74
C LYS A 44 -4.34 -4.15 6.11
N THR A 45 -4.04 -3.09 6.84
CA THR A 45 -4.18 -1.71 6.39
C THR A 45 -2.91 -0.93 6.62
N VAL A 46 -2.42 -0.25 5.59
CA VAL A 46 -1.24 0.61 5.62
C VAL A 46 -1.58 1.97 5.01
N ILE A 47 -0.81 2.99 5.36
CA ILE A 47 -0.93 4.33 4.79
C ILE A 47 0.25 4.54 3.87
N ILE A 48 -0.02 5.01 2.65
CA ILE A 48 1.01 5.35 1.67
C ILE A 48 1.63 6.68 2.08
N VAL A 49 2.95 6.69 2.21
CA VAL A 49 3.77 7.87 2.55
C VAL A 49 4.21 8.61 1.30
N ASP A 50 4.44 7.87 0.22
CA ASP A 50 4.87 8.45 -1.04
C ASP A 50 3.71 9.06 -1.83
N ASP A 51 3.97 10.13 -2.57
CA ASP A 51 2.96 10.74 -3.43
C ASP A 51 2.78 9.96 -4.73
N ALA A 52 3.85 9.30 -5.19
CA ALA A 52 3.90 8.52 -6.41
C ALA A 52 4.66 7.20 -6.19
N PRO A 53 4.33 6.13 -6.93
CA PRO A 53 5.14 4.92 -6.92
C PRO A 53 6.52 5.18 -7.50
N ASN A 54 7.54 4.60 -6.88
CA ASN A 54 8.90 4.69 -7.41
C ASN A 54 9.00 3.96 -8.76
N PRO A 55 9.99 4.33 -9.62
CA PRO A 55 10.25 3.62 -10.88
C PRO A 55 10.52 2.12 -10.70
N HIS A 56 10.84 1.72 -9.47
CA HIS A 56 11.03 0.37 -8.97
C HIS A 56 9.74 -0.42 -8.68
N HIS A 57 8.57 0.14 -8.96
CA HIS A 57 7.27 -0.45 -8.64
C HIS A 57 7.02 -0.68 -7.13
N THR A 58 7.73 0.05 -6.27
CA THR A 58 7.58 0.01 -4.81
C THR A 58 6.97 1.31 -4.29
N LEU A 59 6.19 1.20 -3.21
CA LEU A 59 5.64 2.31 -2.46
C LEU A 59 6.11 2.25 -1.01
N ARG A 60 6.45 3.42 -0.47
CA ARG A 60 6.68 3.58 0.96
C ARG A 60 5.35 3.65 1.66
N VAL A 61 5.12 2.72 2.58
CA VAL A 61 3.92 2.66 3.39
C VAL A 61 4.30 2.55 4.86
N HIS A 62 3.48 3.08 5.75
CA HIS A 62 3.61 2.81 7.19
C HIS A 62 2.32 2.16 7.69
N PRO A 63 2.37 1.29 8.71
CA PRO A 63 1.17 0.82 9.36
C PRO A 63 0.43 1.99 9.99
N THR A 64 -0.90 1.91 10.06
CA THR A 64 -1.73 2.94 10.74
C THR A 64 -1.40 3.07 12.23
N ASP A 65 -0.85 2.01 12.83
CA ASP A 65 -0.48 1.93 14.25
C ASP A 65 0.85 2.66 14.54
N ASP A 66 1.82 2.57 13.62
CA ASP A 66 3.16 3.15 13.76
C ASP A 66 3.56 3.97 12.52
N PRO A 67 3.38 5.31 12.53
CA PRO A 67 3.77 6.15 11.40
C PRO A 67 5.29 6.27 11.19
N ASP A 68 6.10 5.97 12.23
CA ASP A 68 7.56 5.97 12.14
C ASP A 68 8.11 4.73 11.40
N ARG A 69 7.30 3.67 11.32
CA ARG A 69 7.70 2.38 10.74
C ARG A 69 7.40 2.34 9.25
N VAL A 70 8.22 3.04 8.46
CA VAL A 70 8.09 3.05 7.00
C VAL A 70 8.72 1.79 6.40
N ALA A 71 7.93 1.07 5.62
CA ALA A 71 8.34 -0.09 4.84
C ALA A 71 8.16 0.16 3.34
N LEU A 72 8.96 -0.51 2.53
CA LEU A 72 8.81 -0.55 1.08
C LEU A 72 8.04 -1.81 0.73
N VAL A 73 6.97 -1.67 -0.06
CA VAL A 73 6.15 -2.80 -0.51
C VAL A 73 5.87 -2.63 -2.00
N VAL A 74 5.85 -3.72 -2.74
CA VAL A 74 5.41 -3.70 -4.15
C VAL A 74 3.94 -3.28 -4.20
N PHE A 75 3.61 -2.26 -5.00
CA PHE A 75 2.23 -1.78 -5.10
C PHE A 75 1.27 -2.84 -5.65
N ASP A 76 1.79 -3.85 -6.35
CA ASP A 76 1.03 -5.00 -6.87
C ASP A 76 0.41 -5.86 -5.76
N GLN A 77 1.06 -5.91 -4.59
CA GLN A 77 0.57 -6.61 -3.40
C GLN A 77 -0.36 -5.75 -2.53
N LEU A 78 -0.52 -4.48 -2.91
CA LEU A 78 -1.31 -3.47 -2.22
C LEU A 78 -2.54 -3.12 -3.04
N ALA A 79 -3.68 -3.08 -2.39
CA ALA A 79 -4.93 -2.65 -2.99
C ALA A 79 -5.30 -1.28 -2.43
N LEU A 80 -5.28 -0.23 -3.26
CA LEU A 80 -5.64 1.11 -2.79
C LEU A 80 -7.12 1.15 -2.43
N TYR A 81 -7.44 1.58 -1.21
CA TYR A 81 -8.82 1.83 -0.83
C TYR A 81 -9.28 3.15 -1.45
N ASP A 82 -10.07 3.06 -2.52
CA ASP A 82 -10.78 4.19 -3.10
C ASP A 82 -12.17 4.26 -2.46
N GLY A 83 -12.18 4.59 -1.17
CA GLY A 83 -13.39 4.99 -0.49
C GLY A 83 -13.64 6.45 -0.80
N GLU A 84 -14.49 6.73 -1.78
CA GLU A 84 -15.20 8.02 -1.81
C GLU A 84 -16.04 8.09 -0.53
N GLU A 85 -15.67 9.00 0.37
CA GLU A 85 -16.56 9.43 1.46
C GLU A 85 -17.67 10.26 0.79
N GLU A 86 -18.89 9.73 0.75
CA GLU A 86 -20.12 10.50 0.45
C GLU A 86 -20.72 11.07 1.74
#